data_AF-A0A1D6N3I7-F1
#
_entry.id   AF-A0A1D6N3I7-F1
#
_cell.length_a   1.000
_cell.length_b   1.000
_cell.length_c   1.000
_cell.angle_alpha   90.00
_cell.angle_beta   90.00
_cell.angle_gamma   90.00
#
_symmetry.space_group_name_H-M   'P 1'
#
loop_
_entity.id
_entity.type
_entity.pdbx_description
1 polymer ?
#
loop_
_entity_poly.entity_id
_entity_poly.type
_entity_poly.pdbx_seq_one_letter_code
_entity_poly.pdbx_strand_id
1 'polypeptide(L)'
;MAGRRPAPVAILLLLAAAFAPISSAVRPVSDAHRSAAVELFAPSADGSFGDLESTYEAVRTFQILGLENYKSLSGKACKFAAENLASPGSTTKDLFHAVRISGALGCAVDAGVYDGVVARLKAVIQDTNSLLELYYPVGGLLGIKEQGHNVVLSDAEGTFHATKALSQSDGRWRYDTDSAESSTFAAGIALEALAGIVSLADAAVDPSMMGVVKNDVVKLFDTIKSYNDGTFYFDEKHVDATEYKGPIITSASVVRGVTSFAAVVSGKLNIPAEKILGLAKFFLGIGLPGSAKDCFNQIESLSFLENNRVFVPLILSLSSKVFSLTSKDQLKVEVTSVFGSAAPSLKVNLVQVLGSDSKVITSENKELQYDLDNNVHYLDIAPLKIDVGKYSIVFEISLQEPEQETVYATGGRNTESVIVTGLIKVDKAEIGISDNDAGAVESVQKLDLLKDTKVSLSANHLQKLCLSFQLTTPLGHTFKPHQIEA
;
A
#
# COMPACT_ATOMS: atom_id res chain seq x y z
N MET A 1 -54.82 -9.60 -38.09
CA MET A 1 -54.12 -8.48 -37.43
C MET A 1 -53.01 -9.04 -36.58
N ALA A 2 -51.86 -8.37 -36.59
CA ALA A 2 -50.53 -8.89 -36.26
C ALA A 2 -50.40 -9.50 -34.86
N GLY A 3 -49.93 -10.76 -34.79
CA GLY A 3 -49.50 -11.41 -33.57
C GLY A 3 -48.09 -10.96 -33.18
N ARG A 4 -47.97 -10.33 -32.00
CA ARG A 4 -46.69 -10.08 -31.34
C ARG A 4 -46.14 -11.41 -30.80
N ARG A 5 -44.94 -11.80 -31.27
CA ARG A 5 -44.11 -12.86 -30.67
C ARG A 5 -43.63 -12.40 -29.28
N PRO A 6 -43.63 -13.27 -28.24
CA PRO A 6 -42.87 -12.98 -27.03
C PRO A 6 -41.38 -13.22 -27.32
N ALA A 7 -40.53 -12.32 -26.81
CA ALA A 7 -39.08 -12.45 -26.86
C ALA A 7 -38.61 -13.58 -25.91
N PRO A 8 -37.48 -14.26 -26.20
CA PRO A 8 -36.97 -15.32 -25.34
C PRO A 8 -36.49 -14.70 -24.03
N VAL A 9 -37.06 -15.16 -22.91
CA VAL A 9 -36.65 -14.75 -21.57
C VAL A 9 -35.38 -15.53 -21.23
N ALA A 10 -34.23 -14.85 -21.31
CA ALA A 10 -33.00 -15.35 -20.71
C ALA A 10 -33.14 -15.23 -19.19
N ILE A 11 -33.29 -16.36 -18.49
CA ILE A 11 -33.29 -16.40 -17.03
C ILE A 11 -31.83 -16.22 -16.57
N LEU A 12 -31.49 -14.99 -16.20
CA LEU A 12 -30.21 -14.65 -15.61
C LEU A 12 -30.23 -15.07 -14.12
N LEU A 13 -29.69 -16.25 -13.81
CA LEU A 13 -29.45 -16.66 -12.43
C LEU A 13 -28.24 -15.90 -11.88
N LEU A 14 -28.50 -14.77 -11.23
CA LEU A 14 -27.52 -14.02 -10.43
C LEU A 14 -27.26 -14.80 -9.13
N LEU A 15 -26.22 -15.64 -9.15
CA LEU A 15 -25.65 -16.22 -7.93
C LEU A 15 -24.94 -15.10 -7.17
N ALA A 16 -25.59 -14.59 -6.12
CA ALA A 16 -24.96 -13.69 -5.15
C ALA A 16 -23.89 -14.49 -4.40
N ALA A 17 -22.65 -14.43 -4.87
CA ALA A 17 -21.51 -14.92 -4.11
C ALA A 17 -21.35 -14.03 -2.87
N ALA A 18 -21.41 -14.63 -1.68
CA ALA A 18 -20.95 -13.97 -0.47
C ALA A 18 -19.49 -13.57 -0.68
N PHE A 19 -19.26 -12.26 -0.81
CA PHE A 19 -17.92 -11.70 -0.90
C PHE A 19 -17.27 -11.89 0.47
N ALA A 20 -16.45 -12.95 0.62
CA ALA A 20 -15.31 -12.85 1.53
C ALA A 20 -14.54 -11.58 1.15
N PRO A 21 -14.02 -10.80 2.10
CA PRO A 21 -13.28 -9.59 1.78
C PRO A 21 -12.19 -9.98 0.80
N ILE A 22 -12.35 -9.53 -0.45
CA ILE A 22 -11.28 -9.56 -1.43
C ILE A 22 -10.18 -8.79 -0.73
N SER A 23 -9.05 -9.46 -0.43
CA SER A 23 -7.84 -8.78 0.07
C SER A 23 -7.71 -7.49 -0.73
N SER A 24 -7.76 -6.35 -0.04
CA SER A 24 -7.75 -5.01 -0.64
C SER A 24 -6.71 -5.04 -1.76
N ALA A 25 -7.17 -4.83 -2.99
CA ALA A 25 -6.27 -4.90 -4.12
C ALA A 25 -5.17 -3.85 -3.90
N VAL A 26 -3.92 -4.29 -3.80
CA VAL A 26 -2.78 -3.38 -3.74
C VAL A 26 -2.82 -2.57 -5.03
N ARG A 27 -3.18 -1.31 -4.89
CA ARG A 27 -3.33 -0.35 -5.99
C ARG A 27 -2.61 0.93 -5.61
N PRO A 28 -2.07 1.67 -6.58
CA PRO A 28 -1.51 2.99 -6.33
C PRO A 28 -2.51 3.93 -5.62
N VAL A 29 -1.97 4.97 -5.01
CA VAL A 29 -2.77 6.07 -4.42
C VAL A 29 -3.71 6.64 -5.48
N SER A 30 -4.96 6.91 -5.07
CA SER A 30 -6.07 7.23 -5.96
C SER A 30 -6.92 8.38 -5.42
N ASP A 31 -7.92 8.83 -6.20
CA ASP A 31 -8.84 9.89 -5.77
C ASP A 31 -9.69 9.50 -4.54
N ALA A 32 -9.82 8.20 -4.26
CA ALA A 32 -10.43 7.75 -3.02
C ALA A 32 -9.57 8.13 -1.80
N HIS A 33 -8.24 8.07 -1.92
CA HIS A 33 -7.31 8.53 -0.86
C HIS A 33 -7.37 10.04 -0.70
N ARG A 34 -7.47 10.77 -1.82
CA ARG A 34 -7.69 12.24 -1.82
C ARG A 34 -8.97 12.61 -1.06
N SER A 35 -10.06 11.90 -1.34
CA SER A 35 -11.35 12.11 -0.68
C SER A 35 -11.29 11.77 0.82
N ALA A 36 -10.71 10.62 1.16
CA ALA A 36 -10.54 10.20 2.56
C ALA A 36 -9.66 11.17 3.36
N ALA A 37 -8.58 11.69 2.77
CA ALA A 37 -7.71 12.67 3.42
C ALA A 37 -8.48 13.95 3.76
N VAL A 38 -9.33 14.46 2.87
CA VAL A 38 -10.15 15.65 3.13
C VAL A 38 -11.13 15.41 4.28
N GLU A 39 -11.71 14.22 4.37
CA GLU A 39 -12.64 13.87 5.45
C GLU A 39 -11.93 13.69 6.80
N LEU A 40 -10.81 12.96 6.81
CA LEU A 40 -10.06 12.64 8.04
C LEU A 40 -9.39 13.88 8.65
N PHE A 41 -8.92 14.80 7.82
CA PHE A 41 -8.34 16.07 8.25
C PHE A 41 -9.36 17.21 8.16
N ALA A 42 -10.66 16.95 8.38
CA ALA A 42 -11.62 18.04 8.48
C ALA A 42 -11.25 18.96 9.67
N PRO A 43 -11.13 20.28 9.46
CA PRO A 43 -10.80 21.20 10.55
C PRO A 43 -11.90 21.21 11.61
N SER A 44 -11.50 21.46 12.85
CA SER A 44 -12.41 21.65 13.98
C SER A 44 -13.35 22.84 13.76
N ALA A 45 -14.39 22.98 14.60
CA ALA A 45 -15.39 24.05 14.47
C ALA A 45 -14.79 25.48 14.55
N ASP A 46 -13.63 25.64 15.19
CA ASP A 46 -12.85 26.89 15.25
C ASP A 46 -11.94 27.09 14.01
N GLY A 47 -11.89 26.10 13.12
CA GLY A 47 -11.04 26.05 11.94
C GLY A 47 -9.59 25.68 12.21
N SER A 48 -9.27 25.12 13.39
CA SER A 48 -7.96 24.57 13.74
C SER A 48 -7.85 23.08 13.41
N PHE A 49 -6.62 22.56 13.30
CA PHE A 49 -6.34 21.13 13.12
C PHE A 49 -5.88 20.46 14.41
N GLY A 50 -6.13 21.09 15.57
CA GLY A 50 -5.54 20.69 16.84
C GLY A 50 -4.19 21.36 17.06
N ASP A 51 -3.15 20.56 17.33
CA ASP A 51 -1.80 21.05 17.61
C ASP A 51 -0.94 21.25 16.34
N LEU A 52 0.32 21.69 16.52
CA LEU A 52 1.26 21.91 15.41
C LEU A 52 1.60 20.61 14.66
N GLU A 53 1.68 19.48 15.36
CA GLU A 53 1.93 18.18 14.74
C GLU A 53 0.78 17.82 13.80
N SER A 54 -0.45 17.81 14.31
CA SER A 54 -1.66 17.50 13.53
C SER A 54 -1.85 18.49 12.37
N THR A 55 -1.53 19.76 12.57
CA THR A 55 -1.55 20.78 11.51
C THR A 55 -0.52 20.46 10.42
N TYR A 56 0.72 20.11 10.79
CA TYR A 56 1.74 19.71 9.84
C TYR A 56 1.32 18.46 9.06
N GLU A 57 0.76 17.46 9.74
CA GLU A 57 0.31 16.21 9.12
C GLU A 57 -0.76 16.45 8.05
N ALA A 58 -1.74 17.30 8.34
CA ALA A 58 -2.76 17.71 7.37
C ALA A 58 -2.13 18.44 6.17
N VAL A 59 -1.32 19.46 6.45
CA VAL A 59 -0.64 20.28 5.42
C VAL A 59 0.21 19.42 4.50
N ARG A 60 1.02 18.51 5.07
CA ARG A 60 1.92 17.65 4.32
C ARG A 60 1.15 16.61 3.50
N THR A 61 0.14 15.98 4.08
CA THR A 61 -0.73 15.03 3.36
C THR A 61 -1.37 15.70 2.14
N PHE A 62 -1.93 16.90 2.33
CA PHE A 62 -2.58 17.64 1.26
C PHE A 62 -1.61 18.12 0.18
N GLN A 63 -0.38 18.49 0.56
CA GLN A 63 0.68 18.84 -0.38
C GLN A 63 1.06 17.64 -1.26
N ILE A 64 1.30 16.47 -0.65
CA ILE A 64 1.65 15.23 -1.36
C ILE A 64 0.52 14.82 -2.32
N LEU A 65 -0.72 14.93 -1.86
CA LEU A 65 -1.92 14.60 -2.64
C LEU A 65 -2.38 15.73 -3.57
N GLY A 66 -1.64 16.83 -3.72
CA GLY A 66 -1.97 17.92 -4.64
C GLY A 66 -3.39 18.48 -4.49
N LEU A 67 -3.92 18.54 -3.27
CA LEU A 67 -5.31 18.95 -3.02
C LEU A 67 -5.46 20.47 -3.06
N GLU A 68 -6.44 20.99 -3.79
CA GLU A 68 -6.65 22.46 -3.90
C GLU A 68 -7.04 23.12 -2.57
N ASN A 69 -7.73 22.38 -1.69
CA ASN A 69 -8.10 22.82 -0.33
C ASN A 69 -6.88 23.25 0.50
N TYR A 70 -5.69 22.77 0.17
CA TYR A 70 -4.43 23.22 0.75
C TYR A 70 -4.28 24.76 0.77
N LYS A 71 -4.75 25.45 -0.28
CA LYS A 71 -4.62 26.91 -0.39
C LYS A 71 -5.50 27.66 0.61
N SER A 72 -6.66 27.12 0.97
CA SER A 72 -7.56 27.78 1.95
C SER A 72 -7.04 27.69 3.38
N LEU A 73 -6.15 26.73 3.66
CA LEU A 73 -5.55 26.50 4.98
C LEU A 73 -4.30 27.34 5.23
N SER A 74 -3.66 27.78 4.14
CA SER A 74 -2.38 28.51 4.16
C SER A 74 -2.35 29.65 5.18
N GLY A 75 -3.32 30.56 5.16
CA GLY A 75 -3.30 31.76 6.01
C GLY A 75 -3.35 31.48 7.52
N LYS A 76 -4.23 30.57 7.95
CA LYS A 76 -4.38 30.22 9.39
C LYS A 76 -3.19 29.39 9.88
N ALA A 77 -2.78 28.39 9.11
CA ALA A 77 -1.66 27.52 9.47
C ALA A 77 -0.34 28.31 9.49
N CYS A 78 -0.11 29.21 8.53
CA CYS A 78 1.05 30.10 8.54
C CYS A 78 1.06 31.03 9.75
N LYS A 79 -0.08 31.63 10.11
CA LYS A 79 -0.19 32.45 11.31
C LYS A 79 0.16 31.65 12.56
N PHE A 80 -0.41 30.45 12.69
CA PHE A 80 -0.17 29.57 13.84
C PHE A 80 1.31 29.14 13.96
N ALA A 81 1.94 28.81 12.83
CA ALA A 81 3.37 28.52 12.79
C ALA A 81 4.20 29.75 13.18
N ALA A 82 3.93 30.92 12.61
CA ALA A 82 4.67 32.15 12.90
C ALA A 82 4.58 32.57 14.37
N GLU A 83 3.39 32.46 14.98
CA GLU A 83 3.19 32.75 16.41
C GLU A 83 4.02 31.82 17.30
N ASN A 84 4.10 30.53 16.97
CA ASN A 84 4.92 29.58 17.73
C ASN A 84 6.42 29.74 17.48
N LEU A 85 6.85 30.12 16.27
CA LEU A 85 8.26 30.43 15.99
C LEU A 85 8.73 31.66 16.77
N ALA A 86 7.88 32.68 16.87
CA ALA A 86 8.17 33.91 17.62
C ALA A 86 8.06 33.74 19.15
N SER A 87 7.31 32.73 19.62
CA SER A 87 7.11 32.52 21.05
C SER A 87 8.36 31.95 21.74
N PRO A 88 8.86 32.60 22.81
CA PRO A 88 10.01 32.10 23.57
C PRO A 88 9.68 30.83 24.37
N GLY A 89 8.40 30.53 24.60
CA GLY A 89 7.94 29.37 25.38
C GLY A 89 7.80 28.08 24.58
N SER A 90 7.93 28.12 23.24
CA SER A 90 7.72 26.94 22.39
C SER A 90 8.74 25.84 22.65
N THR A 91 8.29 24.59 22.68
CA THR A 91 9.18 23.43 22.82
C THR A 91 9.96 23.19 21.53
N THR A 92 11.01 22.37 21.56
CA THR A 92 11.75 21.98 20.36
C THR A 92 10.87 21.23 19.36
N LYS A 93 9.93 20.40 19.85
CA LYS A 93 8.92 19.73 19.04
C LYS A 93 7.99 20.73 18.35
N ASP A 94 7.52 21.75 19.08
CA ASP A 94 6.67 22.81 18.50
C ASP A 94 7.43 23.58 17.42
N LEU A 95 8.68 23.98 17.70
CA LEU A 95 9.53 24.66 16.73
C LEU A 95 9.76 23.80 15.48
N PHE A 96 10.02 22.51 15.64
CA PHE A 96 10.18 21.56 14.53
C PHE A 96 8.95 21.54 13.62
N HIS A 97 7.75 21.34 14.18
CA HIS A 97 6.53 21.30 13.38
C HIS A 97 6.19 22.67 12.78
N ALA A 98 6.38 23.76 13.52
CA ALA A 98 6.14 25.11 13.03
C ALA A 98 7.06 25.46 11.84
N VAL A 99 8.35 25.09 11.89
CA VAL A 99 9.28 25.25 10.77
C VAL A 99 8.80 24.46 9.56
N ARG A 100 8.37 23.20 9.74
CA ARG A 100 7.91 22.35 8.63
C ARG A 100 6.59 22.83 8.02
N ILE A 101 5.66 23.35 8.83
CA ILE A 101 4.46 24.03 8.33
C ILE A 101 4.85 25.24 7.49
N SER A 102 5.77 26.07 8.00
CA SER A 102 6.27 27.26 7.31
C SER A 102 6.88 26.91 5.95
N GLY A 103 7.77 25.92 5.92
CA GLY A 103 8.44 25.49 4.70
C GLY A 103 7.49 24.84 3.71
N ALA A 104 6.57 24.00 4.18
CA ALA A 104 5.59 23.36 3.30
C ALA A 104 4.71 24.41 2.60
N LEU A 105 4.16 25.37 3.35
CA LEU A 105 3.23 26.41 2.88
C LEU A 105 3.90 27.63 2.23
N GLY A 106 5.22 27.79 2.36
CA GLY A 106 5.92 29.01 1.96
C GLY A 106 5.48 30.24 2.75
N CYS A 107 5.34 30.10 4.07
CA CYS A 107 4.86 31.19 4.93
C CYS A 107 5.85 32.36 4.99
N ALA A 108 5.34 33.59 5.08
CA ALA A 108 6.15 34.78 5.31
C ALA A 108 6.51 34.90 6.80
N VAL A 109 7.72 34.47 7.16
CA VAL A 109 8.30 34.60 8.51
C VAL A 109 9.53 35.51 8.44
N ASP A 110 9.65 36.42 9.41
CA ASP A 110 10.78 37.35 9.48
C ASP A 110 12.12 36.60 9.72
N ALA A 111 13.18 37.03 9.04
CA ALA A 111 14.48 36.36 9.13
C ALA A 111 15.08 36.39 10.55
N GLY A 112 14.85 37.46 11.31
CA GLY A 112 15.32 37.56 12.70
C GLY A 112 14.63 36.59 13.64
N VAL A 113 13.40 36.14 13.32
CA VAL A 113 12.74 35.07 14.06
C VAL A 113 13.48 33.75 13.86
N TYR A 114 13.90 33.44 12.64
CA TYR A 114 14.68 32.22 12.38
C TYR A 114 16.04 32.24 13.06
N ASP A 115 16.73 33.37 13.13
CA ASP A 115 18.00 33.48 13.86
C ASP A 115 17.82 33.12 15.36
N GLY A 116 16.73 33.63 15.97
CA GLY A 116 16.37 33.30 17.35
C GLY A 116 16.03 31.81 17.53
N VAL A 117 15.30 31.21 16.59
CA VAL A 117 14.96 29.78 16.62
C VAL A 117 16.22 28.92 16.45
N VAL A 118 17.11 29.25 15.50
CA VAL A 118 18.37 28.54 15.28
C VAL A 118 19.22 28.52 16.55
N ALA A 119 19.35 29.66 17.24
CA ALA A 119 20.10 29.73 18.49
C ALA A 119 19.53 28.80 19.57
N ARG A 120 18.19 28.77 19.72
CA ARG A 120 17.49 27.91 20.69
C ARG A 120 17.64 26.42 20.37
N LEU A 121 17.50 26.04 19.10
CA LEU A 121 17.63 24.64 18.68
C LEU A 121 19.07 24.15 18.87
N LYS A 122 20.08 24.95 18.52
CA LYS A 122 21.49 24.61 18.74
C LYS A 122 21.83 24.43 20.22
N ALA A 123 21.24 25.24 21.10
CA ALA A 123 21.49 25.15 22.53
C ALA A 123 21.03 23.81 23.14
N VAL A 124 19.97 23.19 22.59
CA VAL A 124 19.46 21.91 23.10
C VAL A 124 20.30 20.71 22.65
N ILE A 125 20.95 20.80 21.49
CA ILE A 125 21.80 19.72 20.96
C ILE A 125 23.06 19.52 21.83
N GLN A 126 23.48 20.55 22.56
CA GLN A 126 24.66 20.47 23.43
C GLN A 126 24.39 19.57 24.63
N ASP A 127 25.24 18.54 24.80
CA ASP A 127 25.26 17.63 25.96
C ASP A 127 23.98 16.80 26.22
N THR A 128 23.08 16.68 25.23
CA THR A 128 21.90 15.82 25.36
C THR A 128 22.23 14.34 25.25
N ASN A 129 21.54 13.52 26.05
CA ASN A 129 21.54 12.06 25.95
C ASN A 129 20.24 11.50 25.36
N SER A 130 19.32 12.36 24.90
CA SER A 130 18.00 11.97 24.39
C SER A 130 17.94 12.06 22.86
N LEU A 131 17.44 10.99 22.24
CA LEU A 131 17.19 10.92 20.81
C LEU A 131 16.21 12.00 20.34
N LEU A 132 15.17 12.32 21.12
CA LEU A 132 14.17 13.31 20.72
C LEU A 132 14.71 14.74 20.80
N GLU A 133 15.61 15.00 21.74
CA GLU A 133 16.34 16.28 21.87
C GLU A 133 17.43 16.43 20.79
N LEU A 134 17.81 15.35 20.11
CA LEU A 134 18.60 15.41 18.87
C LEU A 134 17.69 15.59 17.66
N TYR A 135 16.64 14.78 17.56
CA TYR A 135 15.75 14.70 16.40
C TYR A 135 15.05 16.01 16.08
N TYR A 136 14.27 16.56 17.02
CA TYR A 136 13.47 17.75 16.74
C TYR A 136 14.34 18.98 16.43
N PRO A 137 15.42 19.27 17.19
CA PRO A 137 16.30 20.39 16.86
C PRO A 137 17.04 20.24 15.54
N VAL A 138 17.62 19.07 15.25
CA VAL A 138 18.30 18.83 13.97
C VAL A 138 17.33 18.98 12.80
N GLY A 139 16.15 18.37 12.89
CA GLY A 139 15.13 18.48 11.86
C GLY A 139 14.63 19.92 11.67
N GLY A 140 14.49 20.68 12.76
CA GLY A 140 14.10 22.09 12.71
C GLY A 140 15.18 22.94 12.04
N LEU A 141 16.45 22.74 12.38
CA LEU A 141 17.59 23.41 11.74
C LEU A 141 17.66 23.09 10.23
N LEU A 142 17.46 21.82 9.86
CA LEU A 142 17.42 21.40 8.46
C LEU A 142 16.26 22.07 7.72
N GLY A 143 15.06 22.07 8.28
CA GLY A 143 13.91 22.73 7.67
C GLY A 143 14.10 24.23 7.46
N ILE A 144 14.82 24.92 8.36
CA ILE A 144 15.21 26.34 8.19
C ILE A 144 16.23 26.49 7.06
N LYS A 145 17.22 25.59 6.97
CA LYS A 145 18.21 25.56 5.88
C LYS A 145 17.56 25.38 4.52
N GLU A 146 16.62 24.45 4.40
CA GLU A 146 15.88 24.15 3.16
C GLU A 146 15.01 25.32 2.70
N GLN A 147 14.63 26.21 3.62
CA GLN A 147 13.94 27.48 3.32
C GLN A 147 14.90 28.59 2.85
N GLY A 148 16.20 28.29 2.68
CA GLY A 148 17.20 29.21 2.12
C GLY A 148 18.01 30.00 3.15
N HIS A 149 17.84 29.72 4.43
CA HIS A 149 18.63 30.36 5.49
C HIS A 149 19.98 29.67 5.68
N ASN A 150 21.00 30.45 6.05
CA ASN A 150 22.33 29.90 6.30
C ASN A 150 22.40 29.24 7.68
N VAL A 151 22.22 27.92 7.72
CA VAL A 151 22.31 27.12 8.94
C VAL A 151 23.37 26.03 8.81
N VAL A 152 24.26 25.98 9.78
CA VAL A 152 25.34 25.00 9.91
C VAL A 152 25.35 24.46 11.34
N LEU A 153 25.57 23.15 11.48
CA LEU A 153 25.83 22.49 12.76
C LEU A 153 27.35 22.33 12.95
N SER A 154 27.95 23.18 13.79
CA SER A 154 29.41 23.26 13.93
C SER A 154 30.06 22.03 14.55
N ASP A 155 29.35 21.28 15.40
CA ASP A 155 29.81 20.00 15.95
C ASP A 155 29.00 18.83 15.38
N ALA A 156 28.96 18.73 14.05
CA ALA A 156 28.21 17.67 13.38
C ALA A 156 28.77 16.28 13.69
N GLU A 157 30.10 16.12 13.78
CA GLU A 157 30.73 14.83 14.07
C GLU A 157 30.47 14.36 15.51
N GLY A 158 30.58 15.24 16.51
CA GLY A 158 30.22 14.93 17.89
C GLY A 158 28.74 14.58 18.03
N THR A 159 27.86 15.35 17.39
CA THR A 159 26.41 15.09 17.38
C THR A 159 26.08 13.74 16.69
N PHE A 160 26.77 13.41 15.61
CA PHE A 160 26.64 12.12 14.93
C PHE A 160 27.03 10.97 15.86
N HIS A 161 28.15 11.10 16.56
CA HIS A 161 28.61 10.11 17.53
C HIS A 161 27.63 9.91 18.69
N ALA A 162 27.10 10.99 19.26
CA ALA A 162 26.10 10.92 20.32
C ALA A 162 24.84 10.17 19.85
N THR A 163 24.34 10.50 18.66
CA THR A 163 23.19 9.81 18.06
C THR A 163 23.48 8.34 17.78
N LYS A 164 24.68 8.03 17.29
CA LYS A 164 25.12 6.65 17.02
C LYS A 164 25.29 5.84 18.31
N ALA A 165 25.69 6.44 19.42
CA ALA A 165 25.87 5.75 20.71
C ALA A 165 24.57 5.11 21.23
N LEU A 166 23.40 5.60 20.80
CA LEU A 166 22.08 5.06 21.14
C LEU A 166 21.70 3.80 20.36
N SER A 167 22.43 3.46 19.30
CA SER A 167 22.21 2.27 18.47
C SER A 167 22.48 0.97 19.22
N GLN A 168 21.82 -0.11 18.84
CA GLN A 168 22.04 -1.48 19.33
C GLN A 168 22.50 -2.40 18.19
N SER A 169 23.06 -3.55 18.55
CA SER A 169 23.65 -4.52 17.61
C SER A 169 22.64 -5.18 16.66
N ASP A 170 21.35 -5.12 16.98
CA ASP A 170 20.24 -5.60 16.16
C ASP A 170 19.68 -4.51 15.21
N GLY A 171 20.31 -3.34 15.16
CA GLY A 171 19.87 -2.22 14.35
C GLY A 171 18.69 -1.44 14.92
N ARG A 172 18.26 -1.72 16.16
CA ARG A 172 17.29 -0.87 16.88
C ARG A 172 18.01 0.25 17.65
N TRP A 173 17.28 1.28 18.03
CA TRP A 173 17.82 2.44 18.77
C TRP A 173 17.11 2.64 20.09
N ARG A 174 17.84 3.13 21.08
CA ARG A 174 17.27 3.61 22.33
C ARG A 174 16.81 5.05 22.19
N TYR A 175 15.85 5.45 23.03
CA TYR A 175 15.43 6.86 23.13
C TYR A 175 16.40 7.71 23.93
N ASP A 176 17.18 7.09 24.82
CA ASP A 176 18.17 7.76 25.64
C ASP A 176 19.22 6.74 26.13
N THR A 177 20.27 7.23 26.79
CA THR A 177 21.37 6.38 27.29
C THR A 177 20.97 5.48 28.45
N ASP A 178 19.92 5.86 29.18
CA ASP A 178 19.54 5.25 30.46
C ASP A 178 18.50 4.15 30.25
N SER A 179 17.76 4.21 29.14
CA SER A 179 16.83 3.18 28.68
C SER A 179 17.60 1.91 28.33
N ALA A 180 17.22 0.80 28.97
CA ALA A 180 17.69 -0.52 28.56
C ALA A 180 17.03 -0.97 27.24
N GLU A 181 15.85 -0.42 26.93
CA GLU A 181 15.03 -0.89 25.82
C GLU A 181 15.28 -0.10 24.54
N SER A 182 15.33 -0.83 23.43
CA SER A 182 15.50 -0.29 22.08
C SER A 182 14.27 -0.56 21.23
N SER A 183 14.04 0.34 20.29
CA SER A 183 12.83 0.41 19.48
C SER A 183 13.20 0.47 17.99
N THR A 184 12.40 -0.24 17.19
CA THR A 184 12.40 -0.15 15.73
C THR A 184 11.87 1.20 15.27
N PHE A 185 10.84 1.74 15.94
CA PHE A 185 10.35 3.10 15.65
C PHE A 185 11.43 4.17 15.94
N ALA A 186 12.17 4.04 17.06
CA ALA A 186 13.28 4.93 17.38
C ALA A 186 14.43 4.84 16.36
N ALA A 187 14.66 3.68 15.75
CA ALA A 187 15.67 3.53 14.69
C ALA A 187 15.37 4.42 13.48
N GLY A 188 14.11 4.52 13.06
CA GLY A 188 13.69 5.43 12.01
C GLY A 188 13.97 6.91 12.35
N ILE A 189 13.62 7.33 13.57
CA ILE A 189 13.90 8.68 14.09
C ILE A 189 15.40 8.97 14.07
N ALA A 190 16.21 8.04 14.56
CA ALA A 190 17.67 8.19 14.60
C ALA A 190 18.28 8.30 13.21
N LEU A 191 17.82 7.50 12.25
CA LEU A 191 18.32 7.57 10.86
C LEU A 191 17.95 8.90 10.19
N GLU A 192 16.75 9.43 10.44
CA GLU A 192 16.35 10.77 9.97
C GLU A 192 17.21 11.86 10.62
N ALA A 193 17.47 11.77 11.93
CA ALA A 193 18.35 12.70 12.64
C ALA A 193 19.78 12.66 12.10
N LEU A 194 20.35 11.48 11.90
CA LEU A 194 21.68 11.30 11.31
C LEU A 194 21.77 11.90 9.90
N ALA A 195 20.71 11.74 9.09
CA ALA A 195 20.64 12.37 7.78
C ALA A 195 20.66 13.91 7.86
N GLY A 196 19.91 14.47 8.81
CA GLY A 196 19.89 15.90 9.07
C GLY A 196 21.24 16.44 9.56
N ILE A 197 21.91 15.72 10.46
CA ILE A 197 23.25 16.07 10.95
C ILE A 197 24.25 16.15 9.79
N VAL A 198 24.29 15.13 8.92
CA VAL A 198 25.16 15.11 7.75
C VAL A 198 24.84 16.27 6.79
N SER A 199 23.56 16.59 6.60
CA SER A 199 23.13 17.69 5.74
C SER A 199 23.46 19.08 6.30
N LEU A 200 23.57 19.21 7.62
CA LEU A 200 23.87 20.46 8.32
C LEU A 200 25.37 20.69 8.55
N ALA A 201 26.21 19.67 8.35
CA ALA A 201 27.65 19.77 8.54
C ALA A 201 28.30 20.75 7.55
N ASP A 202 29.32 21.48 8.01
CA ASP A 202 30.21 22.30 7.18
C ASP A 202 31.37 21.48 6.58
N ALA A 203 31.79 20.44 7.28
CA ALA A 203 32.77 19.46 6.83
C ALA A 203 32.12 18.10 6.56
N ALA A 204 32.75 17.29 5.70
CA ALA A 204 32.28 15.94 5.46
C ALA A 204 32.43 15.08 6.73
N VAL A 205 31.33 14.50 7.19
CA VAL A 205 31.33 13.48 8.25
C VAL A 205 32.11 12.26 7.77
N ASP A 206 32.89 11.63 8.67
CA ASP A 206 33.74 10.48 8.35
C ASP A 206 32.96 9.36 7.61
N PRO A 207 33.40 8.97 6.39
CA PRO A 207 32.82 7.86 5.65
C PRO A 207 32.78 6.52 6.40
N SER A 208 33.72 6.29 7.32
CA SER A 208 33.75 5.08 8.13
C SER A 208 32.54 5.00 9.07
N MET A 209 32.14 6.12 9.69
CA MET A 209 30.98 6.21 10.56
C MET A 209 29.68 5.97 9.79
N MET A 210 29.57 6.53 8.59
CA MET A 210 28.46 6.25 7.68
C MET A 210 28.40 4.75 7.33
N GLY A 211 29.56 4.10 7.17
CA GLY A 211 29.67 2.65 6.96
C GLY A 211 29.09 1.83 8.11
N VAL A 212 29.31 2.24 9.37
CA VAL A 212 28.74 1.55 10.54
C VAL A 212 27.22 1.65 10.54
N VAL A 213 26.66 2.84 10.31
CA VAL A 213 25.20 3.04 10.27
C VAL A 213 24.56 2.25 9.13
N LYS A 214 25.23 2.13 7.97
CA LYS A 214 24.77 1.26 6.87
C LYS A 214 24.61 -0.20 7.32
N ASN A 215 25.55 -0.72 8.13
CA ASN A 215 25.45 -2.07 8.66
C ASN A 215 24.29 -2.21 9.66
N ASP A 216 24.06 -1.20 10.49
CA ASP A 216 22.93 -1.20 11.41
C ASP A 216 21.58 -1.21 10.65
N VAL A 217 21.48 -0.48 9.53
CA VAL A 217 20.30 -0.53 8.65
C VAL A 217 20.06 -1.96 8.14
N VAL A 218 21.11 -2.67 7.71
CA VAL A 218 20.97 -4.08 7.30
C VAL A 218 20.42 -4.93 8.44
N LYS A 219 20.95 -4.74 9.66
CA LYS A 219 20.48 -5.46 10.87
C LYS A 219 19.05 -5.14 11.22
N LEU A 220 18.65 -3.87 11.11
CA LEU A 220 17.26 -3.46 11.30
C LEU A 220 16.34 -4.22 10.35
N PHE A 221 16.69 -4.32 9.07
CA PHE A 221 15.91 -5.07 8.08
C PHE A 221 15.93 -6.59 8.29
N ASP A 222 16.81 -7.16 9.12
CA ASP A 222 16.71 -8.57 9.54
C ASP A 222 15.51 -8.81 10.49
N THR A 223 15.00 -7.74 11.13
CA THR A 223 13.84 -7.80 12.06
C THR A 223 12.48 -7.61 11.39
N ILE A 224 12.46 -7.29 10.09
CA ILE A 224 11.22 -7.02 9.34
C ILE A 224 10.31 -8.24 9.32
N LYS A 225 9.00 -8.02 9.48
CA LYS A 225 7.99 -9.07 9.36
C LYS A 225 7.49 -9.17 7.93
N SER A 226 6.91 -10.31 7.59
CA SER A 226 6.33 -10.56 6.27
C SER A 226 4.99 -11.29 6.37
N TYR A 227 4.15 -11.08 5.37
CA TYR A 227 3.01 -11.91 5.04
C TYR A 227 3.35 -12.82 3.86
N ASN A 228 2.56 -13.88 3.65
CA ASN A 228 2.78 -14.86 2.58
C ASN A 228 2.59 -14.31 1.15
N ASP A 229 2.09 -13.07 1.01
CA ASP A 229 1.85 -12.40 -0.26
C ASP A 229 3.00 -11.45 -0.69
N GLY A 230 4.12 -11.48 0.05
CA GLY A 230 5.27 -10.63 -0.20
C GLY A 230 5.11 -9.20 0.34
N THR A 231 4.11 -8.96 1.19
CA THR A 231 3.99 -7.73 1.97
C THR A 231 4.95 -7.78 3.17
N PHE A 232 5.66 -6.69 3.42
CA PHE A 232 6.62 -6.57 4.53
C PHE A 232 6.32 -5.35 5.40
N TYR A 233 6.52 -5.48 6.71
CA TYR A 233 6.25 -4.40 7.65
C TYR A 233 7.14 -4.51 8.89
N PHE A 234 7.32 -3.39 9.56
CA PHE A 234 7.89 -3.35 10.89
C PHE A 234 6.78 -3.23 11.93
N ASP A 235 7.01 -3.86 13.08
CA ASP A 235 6.08 -3.85 14.20
C ASP A 235 6.90 -3.78 15.48
N GLU A 236 6.44 -2.97 16.42
CA GLU A 236 7.09 -2.77 17.71
C GLU A 236 6.38 -3.66 18.73
N LYS A 237 7.08 -4.63 19.32
CA LYS A 237 6.49 -5.33 20.47
C LYS A 237 6.64 -4.42 21.69
N HIS A 238 5.56 -4.28 22.48
CA HIS A 238 5.47 -3.45 23.67
C HIS A 238 6.83 -3.28 24.39
N VAL A 239 7.37 -2.07 24.23
CA VAL A 239 8.44 -1.47 25.01
C VAL A 239 7.69 -0.67 26.10
N ASP A 240 8.00 -0.88 27.36
CA ASP A 240 7.25 -0.56 28.59
C ASP A 240 6.02 0.39 28.51
N ALA A 241 4.86 -0.11 28.99
CA ALA A 241 3.59 0.50 29.45
C ALA A 241 3.04 1.87 28.96
N THR A 242 3.68 2.67 28.09
CA THR A 242 3.22 4.06 27.85
C THR A 242 2.86 4.43 26.41
N GLU A 243 3.25 3.69 25.37
CA GLU A 243 2.57 3.78 24.07
C GLU A 243 2.97 2.66 23.10
N TYR A 244 2.05 1.75 22.77
CA TYR A 244 2.24 0.82 21.65
C TYR A 244 2.24 1.59 20.33
N LYS A 245 3.32 1.51 19.56
CA LYS A 245 3.41 2.05 18.21
C LYS A 245 3.05 0.96 17.21
N GLY A 246 1.85 1.07 16.63
CA GLY A 246 1.34 0.10 15.67
C GLY A 246 2.20 -0.07 14.42
N PRO A 247 1.93 -1.10 13.60
CA PRO A 247 2.77 -1.43 12.45
C PRO A 247 2.91 -0.31 11.41
N ILE A 248 1.86 0.51 11.23
CA ILE A 248 1.83 1.61 10.27
C ILE A 248 2.85 2.68 10.65
N ILE A 249 2.74 3.21 11.88
CA ILE A 249 3.62 4.27 12.38
C ILE A 249 5.08 3.80 12.51
N THR A 250 5.29 2.55 12.95
CA THR A 250 6.62 1.96 13.06
C THR A 250 7.29 1.78 11.71
N SER A 251 6.57 1.22 10.73
CA SER A 251 7.07 1.11 9.36
C SER A 251 7.32 2.48 8.73
N ALA A 252 6.47 3.46 9.00
CA ALA A 252 6.58 4.81 8.45
C ALA A 252 7.85 5.53 8.93
N SER A 253 8.12 5.43 10.24
CA SER A 253 9.36 5.95 10.82
C SER A 253 10.59 5.35 10.15
N VAL A 254 10.62 4.02 9.96
CA VAL A 254 11.76 3.35 9.33
C VAL A 254 11.92 3.78 7.86
N VAL A 255 10.84 3.82 7.08
CA VAL A 255 10.91 4.25 5.67
C VAL A 255 11.42 5.69 5.57
N ARG A 256 10.89 6.61 6.38
CA ARG A 256 11.33 8.02 6.42
C ARG A 256 12.82 8.12 6.78
N GLY A 257 13.25 7.46 7.84
CA GLY A 257 14.64 7.50 8.31
C GLY A 257 15.62 6.90 7.31
N VAL A 258 15.31 5.72 6.78
CA VAL A 258 16.19 4.99 5.84
C VAL A 258 16.33 5.74 4.52
N THR A 259 15.23 6.26 3.97
CA THR A 259 15.27 7.03 2.71
C THR A 259 15.99 8.36 2.87
N SER A 260 15.80 9.05 4.00
CA SER A 260 16.53 10.28 4.35
C SER A 260 18.03 10.00 4.48
N PHE A 261 18.41 8.94 5.19
CA PHE A 261 19.82 8.56 5.33
C PHE A 261 20.44 8.15 3.99
N ALA A 262 19.71 7.39 3.17
CA ALA A 262 20.12 7.03 1.81
C ALA A 262 20.37 8.26 0.92
N ALA A 263 19.66 9.37 1.16
CA ALA A 263 19.81 10.61 0.39
C ALA A 263 21.20 11.23 0.59
N VAL A 264 21.77 11.14 1.80
CA VAL A 264 23.00 11.85 2.17
C VAL A 264 24.25 10.99 2.12
N VAL A 265 24.14 9.66 2.12
CA VAL A 265 25.30 8.77 2.06
C VAL A 265 25.76 8.49 0.63
N SER A 266 27.05 8.19 0.47
CA SER A 266 27.60 7.71 -0.79
C SER A 266 27.23 6.24 -1.05
N GLY A 267 27.07 5.86 -2.32
CA GLY A 267 26.69 4.49 -2.69
C GLY A 267 25.23 4.14 -2.36
N LYS A 268 24.91 2.84 -2.34
CA LYS A 268 23.58 2.30 -2.01
C LYS A 268 23.57 1.63 -0.65
N LEU A 269 22.41 1.65 0.00
CA LEU A 269 22.15 0.83 1.17
C LEU A 269 21.99 -0.62 0.72
N ASN A 270 22.54 -1.56 1.47
CA ASN A 270 22.46 -2.99 1.17
C ASN A 270 21.12 -3.57 1.66
N ILE A 271 20.01 -3.03 1.14
CA ILE A 271 18.67 -3.48 1.46
C ILE A 271 18.13 -4.25 0.25
N PRO A 272 17.64 -5.49 0.43
CA PRO A 272 17.04 -6.22 -0.67
C PRO A 272 15.81 -5.51 -1.28
N ALA A 273 15.74 -5.45 -2.60
CA ALA A 273 14.71 -4.74 -3.35
C ALA A 273 13.28 -5.21 -3.00
N GLU A 274 13.11 -6.50 -2.75
CA GLU A 274 11.84 -7.12 -2.35
C GLU A 274 11.33 -6.61 -1.00
N LYS A 275 12.20 -6.23 -0.07
CA LYS A 275 11.78 -5.66 1.22
C LYS A 275 11.23 -4.24 1.04
N ILE A 276 11.79 -3.46 0.12
CA ILE A 276 11.30 -2.11 -0.21
C ILE A 276 9.95 -2.18 -0.94
N LEU A 277 9.83 -3.07 -1.93
CA LEU A 277 8.52 -3.34 -2.56
C LEU A 277 7.51 -3.86 -1.53
N GLY A 278 7.95 -4.72 -0.62
CA GLY A 278 7.14 -5.23 0.47
C GLY A 278 6.53 -4.17 1.36
N LEU A 279 7.33 -3.16 1.74
CA LEU A 279 6.88 -2.01 2.51
C LEU A 279 5.88 -1.17 1.71
N ALA A 280 6.11 -0.99 0.40
CA ALA A 280 5.16 -0.31 -0.47
C ALA A 280 3.81 -1.05 -0.52
N LYS A 281 3.84 -2.38 -0.68
CA LYS A 281 2.65 -3.24 -0.63
C LYS A 281 1.94 -3.14 0.71
N PHE A 282 2.66 -3.04 1.83
CA PHE A 282 2.07 -2.87 3.15
C PHE A 282 1.27 -1.58 3.25
N PHE A 283 1.88 -0.44 2.88
CA PHE A 283 1.18 0.84 2.93
C PHE A 283 0.00 0.91 1.96
N LEU A 284 0.14 0.41 0.72
CA LEU A 284 -0.98 0.38 -0.23
C LEU A 284 -2.07 -0.62 0.18
N GLY A 285 -1.70 -1.73 0.83
CA GLY A 285 -2.60 -2.78 1.31
C GLY A 285 -3.54 -2.33 2.42
N ILE A 286 -3.19 -1.27 3.17
CA ILE A 286 -4.09 -0.61 4.13
C ILE A 286 -5.37 -0.10 3.42
N GLY A 287 -5.27 0.27 2.14
CA GLY A 287 -6.37 0.89 1.41
C GLY A 287 -6.66 2.28 1.96
N LEU A 288 -7.93 2.57 2.27
CA LEU A 288 -8.31 3.85 2.86
C LEU A 288 -8.06 3.82 4.38
N PRO A 289 -7.21 4.71 4.91
CA PRO A 289 -6.84 4.75 6.32
C PRO A 289 -8.05 5.13 7.19
N GLY A 290 -8.12 4.56 8.40
CA GLY A 290 -9.22 4.80 9.34
C GLY A 290 -9.05 6.00 10.26
N SER A 291 -7.86 6.60 10.29
CA SER A 291 -7.53 7.75 11.14
C SER A 291 -6.65 8.75 10.40
N ALA A 292 -6.69 10.02 10.81
CA ALA A 292 -5.82 11.07 10.28
C ALA A 292 -4.33 10.71 10.43
N LYS A 293 -3.94 10.16 11.59
CA LYS A 293 -2.57 9.75 11.88
C LYS A 293 -2.09 8.62 10.96
N ASP A 294 -2.93 7.61 10.73
CA ASP A 294 -2.61 6.53 9.80
C ASP A 294 -2.55 7.02 8.36
N CYS A 295 -3.44 7.96 7.98
CA CYS A 295 -3.43 8.59 6.68
C CYS A 295 -2.12 9.35 6.42
N PHE A 296 -1.69 10.17 7.36
CA PHE A 296 -0.40 10.87 7.24
C PHE A 296 0.76 9.89 7.12
N ASN A 297 0.86 8.90 8.03
CA ASN A 297 1.95 7.93 8.02
C ASN A 297 1.99 7.11 6.73
N GLN A 298 0.82 6.70 6.21
CA GLN A 298 0.71 5.98 4.96
C GLN A 298 1.13 6.85 3.76
N ILE A 299 0.51 8.01 3.59
CA ILE A 299 0.74 8.88 2.43
C ILE A 299 2.17 9.44 2.42
N GLU A 300 2.70 9.84 3.57
CA GLU A 300 4.06 10.35 3.66
C GLU A 300 5.08 9.25 3.36
N SER A 301 4.89 8.04 3.88
CA SER A 301 5.79 6.91 3.60
C SER A 301 5.78 6.53 2.12
N LEU A 302 4.60 6.51 1.49
CA LEU A 302 4.50 6.30 0.05
C LEU A 302 5.23 7.42 -0.70
N SER A 303 5.18 8.67 -0.24
CA SER A 303 5.93 9.79 -0.88
C SER A 303 7.44 9.59 -0.82
N PHE A 304 7.95 9.01 0.27
CA PHE A 304 9.36 8.62 0.37
C PHE A 304 9.70 7.42 -0.52
N LEU A 305 8.74 6.57 -0.85
CA LEU A 305 8.95 5.42 -1.75
C LEU A 305 8.81 5.79 -3.22
N GLU A 306 8.08 6.85 -3.56
CA GLU A 306 7.84 7.30 -4.95
C GLU A 306 9.13 7.64 -5.70
N ASN A 307 10.09 8.28 -5.02
CA ASN A 307 11.38 8.62 -5.60
C ASN A 307 12.46 8.67 -4.51
N ASN A 308 13.36 7.69 -4.50
CA ASN A 308 14.39 7.59 -3.48
C ASN A 308 15.66 6.88 -3.99
N ARG A 309 16.74 6.98 -3.20
CA ARG A 309 18.05 6.40 -3.52
C ARG A 309 18.23 4.93 -3.08
N VAL A 310 17.23 4.33 -2.45
CA VAL A 310 17.22 2.91 -2.08
C VAL A 310 16.71 2.09 -3.26
N PHE A 311 15.38 2.08 -3.47
CA PHE A 311 14.71 1.52 -4.65
C PHE A 311 13.35 2.19 -4.82
N VAL A 312 12.96 2.46 -6.07
CA VAL A 312 11.59 2.86 -6.43
C VAL A 312 10.77 1.59 -6.66
N PRO A 313 9.76 1.29 -5.82
CA PRO A 313 8.96 0.08 -5.94
C PRO A 313 7.97 0.20 -7.11
N LEU A 314 7.95 -0.83 -7.97
CA LEU A 314 6.99 -0.96 -9.07
C LEU A 314 5.83 -1.87 -8.65
N ILE A 315 4.64 -1.29 -8.65
CA ILE A 315 3.39 -1.92 -8.23
C ILE A 315 2.69 -2.52 -9.45
N LEU A 316 2.61 -3.84 -9.46
CA LEU A 316 1.75 -4.58 -10.38
C LEU A 316 0.33 -4.54 -9.85
N SER A 317 -0.64 -4.14 -10.68
CA SER A 317 -2.05 -4.20 -10.32
C SER A 317 -2.91 -4.63 -11.50
N LEU A 318 -4.07 -5.21 -11.20
CA LEU A 318 -5.06 -5.58 -12.20
C LEU A 318 -6.16 -4.53 -12.31
N SER A 319 -6.51 -4.14 -13.54
CA SER A 319 -7.62 -3.21 -13.78
C SER A 319 -8.96 -3.82 -13.32
N SER A 320 -9.14 -5.13 -13.51
CA SER A 320 -10.25 -5.92 -12.97
C SER A 320 -9.75 -7.21 -12.30
N LYS A 321 -10.42 -7.66 -11.24
CA LYS A 321 -10.22 -8.99 -10.65
C LYS A 321 -11.29 -10.01 -11.06
N VAL A 322 -12.30 -9.58 -11.82
CA VAL A 322 -13.38 -10.43 -12.33
C VAL A 322 -13.36 -10.41 -13.85
N PHE A 323 -13.33 -11.59 -14.46
CA PHE A 323 -13.25 -11.76 -15.91
C PHE A 323 -14.34 -12.70 -16.40
N SER A 324 -14.97 -12.39 -17.52
CA SER A 324 -16.02 -13.20 -18.15
C SER A 324 -15.47 -13.93 -19.38
N LEU A 325 -15.51 -15.26 -19.35
CA LEU A 325 -15.23 -16.12 -20.52
C LEU A 325 -16.24 -15.87 -21.64
N THR A 326 -17.49 -15.52 -21.30
CA THR A 326 -18.55 -15.28 -22.28
C THR A 326 -18.37 -13.95 -23.00
N SER A 327 -17.99 -12.91 -22.26
CA SER A 327 -17.71 -11.58 -22.82
C SER A 327 -16.32 -11.51 -23.48
N LYS A 328 -15.50 -12.54 -23.29
CA LYS A 328 -14.10 -12.61 -23.75
C LYS A 328 -13.26 -11.47 -23.17
N ASP A 329 -13.41 -11.24 -21.88
CA ASP A 329 -12.66 -10.19 -21.19
C ASP A 329 -11.16 -10.48 -21.26
N GLN A 330 -10.37 -9.40 -21.34
CA GLN A 330 -8.91 -9.49 -21.35
C GLN A 330 -8.36 -9.29 -19.94
N LEU A 331 -7.31 -10.04 -19.63
CA LEU A 331 -6.48 -9.78 -18.47
C LEU A 331 -5.68 -8.50 -18.75
N LYS A 332 -5.85 -7.48 -17.92
CA LYS A 332 -5.15 -6.19 -18.03
C LYS A 332 -4.34 -5.95 -16.76
N VAL A 333 -3.07 -5.65 -16.95
CA VAL A 333 -2.05 -5.47 -15.92
C VAL A 333 -1.41 -4.10 -16.10
N GLU A 334 -1.41 -3.33 -15.03
CA GLU A 334 -0.73 -2.05 -14.94
C GLU A 334 0.49 -2.19 -14.04
N VAL A 335 1.61 -1.61 -14.45
CA VAL A 335 2.82 -1.52 -13.64
C VAL A 335 3.17 -0.04 -13.48
N THR A 336 3.11 0.46 -12.26
CA THR A 336 3.28 1.88 -11.95
C THR A 336 4.05 2.07 -10.65
N SER A 337 4.43 3.30 -10.32
CA SER A 337 4.92 3.64 -8.98
C SER A 337 3.78 3.64 -7.94
N VAL A 338 4.09 3.97 -6.69
CA VAL A 338 3.09 3.99 -5.61
C VAL A 338 2.04 5.10 -5.75
N PHE A 339 2.33 6.19 -6.47
CA PHE A 339 1.34 7.22 -6.86
C PHE A 339 0.81 7.06 -8.29
N GLY A 340 1.14 5.98 -8.98
CA GLY A 340 0.62 5.71 -10.33
C GLY A 340 1.44 6.35 -11.46
N SER A 341 2.65 6.83 -11.19
CA SER A 341 3.56 7.32 -12.22
C SER A 341 3.97 6.18 -13.16
N ALA A 342 4.24 6.51 -14.42
CA ALA A 342 4.64 5.53 -15.43
C ALA A 342 5.94 4.81 -15.05
N ALA A 343 5.94 3.48 -15.18
CA ALA A 343 7.13 2.67 -15.01
C ALA A 343 8.10 2.84 -16.20
N PRO A 344 9.39 2.52 -16.03
CA PRO A 344 10.32 2.48 -17.15
C PRO A 344 10.01 1.30 -18.10
N SER A 345 10.72 1.23 -19.23
CA SER A 345 10.52 0.16 -20.22
C SER A 345 10.73 -1.23 -19.61
N LEU A 346 9.67 -2.04 -19.62
CA LEU A 346 9.64 -3.35 -18.97
C LEU A 346 8.80 -4.36 -19.75
N LYS A 347 8.92 -5.62 -19.36
CA LYS A 347 8.10 -6.74 -19.82
C LYS A 347 7.36 -7.33 -18.64
N VAL A 348 6.12 -7.73 -18.87
CA VAL A 348 5.31 -8.48 -17.90
C VAL A 348 5.04 -9.85 -18.48
N ASN A 349 5.43 -10.88 -17.74
CA ASN A 349 5.19 -12.27 -18.13
C ASN A 349 4.19 -12.89 -17.17
N LEU A 350 3.16 -13.53 -17.71
CA LEU A 350 2.39 -14.53 -16.99
C LEU A 350 3.28 -15.77 -16.88
N VAL A 351 3.55 -16.26 -15.67
CA VAL A 351 4.40 -17.44 -15.46
C VAL A 351 3.63 -18.65 -14.95
N GLN A 352 2.53 -18.42 -14.23
CA GLN A 352 1.76 -19.51 -13.63
C GLN A 352 0.31 -19.11 -13.37
N VAL A 353 -0.59 -20.08 -13.49
CA VAL A 353 -1.97 -19.99 -12.99
C VAL A 353 -2.20 -21.13 -12.01
N LEU A 354 -2.64 -20.77 -10.80
CA LEU A 354 -2.95 -21.67 -9.70
C LEU A 354 -4.46 -21.71 -9.48
N GLY A 355 -5.00 -22.91 -9.27
CA GLY A 355 -6.38 -23.10 -8.83
C GLY A 355 -6.55 -22.72 -7.36
N SER A 356 -7.79 -22.71 -6.87
CA SER A 356 -8.10 -22.40 -5.47
C SER A 356 -7.47 -23.37 -4.45
N ASP A 357 -7.11 -24.58 -4.87
CA ASP A 357 -6.39 -25.58 -4.08
C ASP A 357 -4.87 -25.47 -4.21
N SER A 358 -4.37 -24.35 -4.77
CA SER A 358 -2.97 -24.09 -5.10
C SER A 358 -2.36 -25.09 -6.10
N LYS A 359 -3.17 -25.92 -6.77
CA LYS A 359 -2.67 -26.76 -7.84
C LYS A 359 -2.37 -25.93 -9.08
N VAL A 360 -1.25 -26.24 -9.71
CA VAL A 360 -0.84 -25.63 -10.96
C VAL A 360 -1.79 -26.06 -12.05
N ILE A 361 -2.55 -25.10 -12.59
CA ILE A 361 -3.44 -25.32 -13.74
C ILE A 361 -2.66 -25.18 -15.03
N THR A 362 -1.79 -24.16 -15.08
CA THR A 362 -0.95 -23.88 -16.25
C THR A 362 0.35 -23.24 -15.79
N SER A 363 1.47 -23.72 -16.34
CA SER A 363 2.79 -23.09 -16.24
C SER A 363 3.23 -22.77 -17.66
N GLU A 364 2.83 -21.61 -18.16
CA GLU A 364 3.25 -21.11 -19.46
C GLU A 364 3.86 -19.74 -19.23
N ASN A 365 5.12 -19.58 -19.61
CA ASN A 365 5.77 -18.27 -19.62
C ASN A 365 5.28 -17.50 -20.86
N LYS A 366 4.26 -16.66 -20.67
CA LYS A 366 3.61 -15.87 -21.72
C LYS A 366 3.84 -14.39 -21.48
N GLU A 367 4.58 -13.76 -22.37
CA GLU A 367 4.75 -12.30 -22.38
C GLU A 367 3.41 -11.63 -22.73
N LEU A 368 3.01 -10.65 -21.92
CA LEU A 368 1.83 -9.84 -22.16
C LEU A 368 2.10 -8.81 -23.26
N GLN A 369 1.10 -8.55 -24.09
CA GLN A 369 1.18 -7.51 -25.12
C GLN A 369 1.08 -6.14 -24.45
N TYR A 370 1.87 -5.17 -24.91
CA TYR A 370 1.87 -3.82 -24.36
C TYR A 370 1.05 -2.88 -25.26
N ASP A 371 0.08 -2.20 -24.66
CA ASP A 371 -0.70 -1.14 -25.27
C ASP A 371 -0.07 0.22 -24.91
N LEU A 372 0.57 0.84 -25.90
CA LEU A 372 1.24 2.14 -25.77
C LEU A 372 0.27 3.27 -25.47
N ASP A 373 -0.96 3.22 -25.99
CA ASP A 373 -1.92 4.32 -25.86
C ASP A 373 -2.51 4.38 -24.45
N ASN A 374 -2.68 3.21 -23.82
CA ASN A 374 -3.27 3.08 -22.49
C ASN A 374 -2.25 2.80 -21.38
N ASN A 375 -0.98 2.55 -21.73
CA ASN A 375 0.08 2.14 -20.79
C ASN A 375 -0.30 0.88 -19.99
N VAL A 376 -0.84 -0.14 -20.67
CA VAL A 376 -1.35 -1.37 -20.06
C VAL A 376 -0.78 -2.60 -20.75
N HIS A 377 -0.41 -3.61 -19.96
CA HIS A 377 -0.09 -4.94 -20.45
C HIS A 377 -1.35 -5.80 -20.50
N TYR A 378 -1.59 -6.53 -21.58
CA TYR A 378 -2.79 -7.34 -21.72
C TYR A 378 -2.55 -8.74 -22.29
N LEU A 379 -3.47 -9.65 -21.96
CA LEU A 379 -3.52 -11.01 -22.47
C LEU A 379 -4.97 -11.49 -22.59
N ASP A 380 -5.30 -12.13 -23.71
CA ASP A 380 -6.56 -12.84 -23.84
C ASP A 380 -6.56 -14.06 -22.91
N ILE A 381 -7.61 -14.24 -22.12
CA ILE A 381 -7.70 -15.36 -21.17
C ILE A 381 -8.13 -16.68 -21.83
N ALA A 382 -8.80 -16.62 -22.99
CA ALA A 382 -9.33 -17.82 -23.65
C ALA A 382 -8.27 -18.89 -23.97
N PRO A 383 -7.05 -18.54 -24.45
CA PRO A 383 -5.97 -19.49 -24.65
C PRO A 383 -5.43 -20.15 -23.38
N LEU A 384 -5.74 -19.63 -22.18
CA LEU A 384 -5.29 -20.22 -20.91
C LEU A 384 -6.09 -21.47 -20.51
N LYS A 385 -7.21 -21.75 -21.20
CA LYS A 385 -8.08 -22.91 -20.93
C LYS A 385 -8.51 -23.02 -19.45
N ILE A 386 -8.61 -21.88 -18.77
CA ILE A 386 -9.14 -21.77 -17.42
C ILE A 386 -10.66 -21.70 -17.49
N ASP A 387 -11.33 -22.45 -16.62
CA ASP A 387 -12.79 -22.47 -16.56
C ASP A 387 -13.31 -21.42 -15.56
N VAL A 388 -14.63 -21.39 -15.33
CA VAL A 388 -15.23 -20.60 -14.25
C VAL A 388 -14.69 -21.06 -12.88
N GLY A 389 -14.27 -20.10 -12.05
CA GLY A 389 -13.64 -20.42 -10.78
C GLY A 389 -12.82 -19.28 -10.18
N LYS A 390 -12.13 -19.59 -9.08
CA LYS A 390 -11.17 -18.70 -8.43
C LYS A 390 -9.76 -19.17 -8.72
N TYR A 391 -8.89 -18.24 -9.08
CA TYR A 391 -7.51 -18.52 -9.46
C TYR A 391 -6.55 -17.52 -8.81
N SER A 392 -5.31 -17.95 -8.63
CA SER A 392 -4.18 -17.06 -8.36
C SER A 392 -3.27 -17.05 -9.58
N ILE A 393 -3.05 -15.87 -10.14
CA ILE A 393 -2.21 -15.66 -11.32
C ILE A 393 -0.87 -15.10 -10.87
N VAL A 394 0.21 -15.72 -11.32
CA VAL A 394 1.58 -15.30 -10.98
C VAL A 394 2.22 -14.63 -12.19
N PHE A 395 2.72 -13.42 -11.97
CA PHE A 395 3.41 -12.60 -12.95
C PHE A 395 4.87 -12.39 -12.56
N GLU A 396 5.71 -12.14 -13.55
CA GLU A 396 7.09 -11.72 -13.39
C GLU A 396 7.35 -10.47 -14.22
N ILE A 397 8.01 -9.47 -13.62
CA ILE A 397 8.37 -8.22 -14.28
C ILE A 397 9.88 -8.24 -14.57
N SER A 398 10.24 -7.97 -15.83
CA SER A 398 11.64 -7.85 -16.25
C SER A 398 11.87 -6.47 -16.84
N LEU A 399 12.82 -5.72 -16.28
CA LEU A 399 13.24 -4.42 -16.82
C LEU A 399 14.05 -4.67 -18.10
N GLN A 400 13.84 -3.83 -19.12
CA GLN A 400 14.56 -4.01 -20.39
C GLN A 400 16.00 -3.49 -20.33
N GLU A 401 16.25 -2.50 -19.46
CA GLU A 401 17.57 -1.91 -19.27
C GLU A 401 18.18 -2.39 -17.94
N PRO A 402 19.35 -3.08 -17.95
CA PRO A 402 19.96 -3.60 -16.72
C PRO A 402 20.29 -2.54 -15.68
N GLU A 403 20.59 -1.31 -16.09
CA GLU A 403 20.91 -0.20 -15.19
C GLU A 403 19.73 0.15 -14.25
N GLN A 404 18.51 -0.07 -14.74
CA GLN A 404 17.27 0.17 -14.01
C GLN A 404 17.03 -0.84 -12.89
N GLU A 405 17.63 -2.03 -12.93
CA GLU A 405 17.52 -3.03 -11.85
C GLU A 405 18.12 -2.52 -10.53
N THR A 406 19.05 -1.58 -10.62
CA THR A 406 19.60 -0.95 -9.43
C THR A 406 18.66 0.13 -8.90
N VAL A 407 17.78 0.71 -9.72
CA VAL A 407 16.92 1.84 -9.37
C VAL A 407 15.53 1.38 -8.92
N TYR A 408 14.97 0.35 -9.57
CA TYR A 408 13.60 -0.09 -9.38
C TYR A 408 13.51 -1.46 -8.72
N ALA A 409 12.51 -1.64 -7.86
CA ALA A 409 12.19 -2.92 -7.24
C ALA A 409 10.93 -3.53 -7.85
N THR A 410 11.06 -4.69 -8.50
CA THR A 410 9.96 -5.40 -9.18
C THR A 410 9.40 -6.58 -8.36
N GLY A 411 10.16 -7.07 -7.38
CA GLY A 411 9.73 -8.14 -6.47
C GLY A 411 9.78 -9.56 -7.03
N GLY A 412 10.35 -9.75 -8.22
CA GLY A 412 10.35 -11.05 -8.89
C GLY A 412 8.93 -11.50 -9.24
N ARG A 413 8.39 -12.46 -8.48
CA ARG A 413 7.05 -13.04 -8.70
C ARG A 413 5.97 -12.31 -7.93
N ASN A 414 4.98 -11.79 -8.66
CA ASN A 414 3.80 -11.11 -8.12
C ASN A 414 2.57 -11.99 -8.30
N THR A 415 1.80 -12.22 -7.22
CA THR A 415 0.62 -13.11 -7.27
C THR A 415 -0.66 -12.31 -7.07
N GLU A 416 -1.61 -12.44 -7.99
CA GLU A 416 -2.91 -11.76 -7.95
C GLU A 416 -4.05 -12.76 -7.95
N SER A 417 -5.04 -12.55 -7.09
CA SER A 417 -6.27 -13.37 -7.07
C SER A 417 -7.31 -12.82 -8.04
N VAL A 418 -7.90 -13.74 -8.84
CA VAL A 418 -8.91 -13.42 -9.84
C VAL A 418 -10.10 -14.38 -9.78
N ILE A 419 -11.24 -13.93 -10.28
CA ILE A 419 -12.46 -14.71 -10.42
C ILE A 419 -12.83 -14.76 -11.91
N VAL A 420 -12.96 -15.96 -12.44
CA VAL A 420 -13.41 -16.21 -13.81
C VAL A 420 -14.87 -16.62 -13.78
N THR A 421 -15.68 -15.95 -14.59
CA THR A 421 -17.14 -16.10 -14.67
C THR A 421 -17.54 -16.44 -16.11
N GLY A 422 -18.78 -16.88 -16.29
CA GLY A 422 -19.33 -17.17 -17.61
C GLY A 422 -20.75 -17.65 -17.53
N LEU A 423 -21.44 -17.64 -18.68
CA LEU A 423 -22.78 -18.18 -18.79
C LEU A 423 -22.76 -19.69 -18.58
N ILE A 424 -23.49 -20.13 -17.56
CA ILE A 424 -23.71 -21.54 -17.27
C ILE A 424 -24.87 -22.04 -18.12
N LYS A 425 -24.68 -23.17 -18.79
CA LYS A 425 -25.73 -23.84 -19.54
C LYS A 425 -26.42 -24.87 -18.66
N VAL A 426 -27.75 -24.76 -18.55
CA VAL A 426 -28.62 -25.82 -17.99
C VAL A 426 -28.95 -26.78 -19.13
N ASP A 427 -28.64 -28.05 -18.95
CA ASP A 427 -28.88 -29.10 -19.94
C ASP A 427 -29.42 -30.36 -19.27
N LYS A 428 -29.91 -31.32 -20.07
CA LYS A 428 -30.44 -32.62 -19.60
C LYS A 428 -31.44 -32.47 -18.45
N ALA A 429 -32.33 -31.49 -18.56
CA ALA A 429 -33.40 -31.32 -17.60
C ALA A 429 -34.41 -32.45 -17.73
N GLU A 430 -34.75 -33.06 -16.61
CA GLU A 430 -35.61 -34.23 -16.50
C GLU A 430 -36.56 -34.01 -15.32
N ILE A 431 -37.83 -34.32 -15.52
CA ILE A 431 -38.85 -34.25 -14.47
C ILE A 431 -39.53 -35.61 -14.36
N GLY A 432 -39.74 -36.06 -13.13
CA GLY A 432 -40.23 -37.40 -12.88
C GLY A 432 -40.85 -37.58 -11.52
N ILE A 433 -41.34 -38.79 -11.26
CA ILE A 433 -41.94 -39.18 -9.99
C ILE A 433 -41.12 -40.34 -9.41
N SER A 434 -40.75 -40.25 -8.14
CA SER A 434 -40.00 -41.27 -7.39
C SER A 434 -40.72 -41.69 -6.12
N ASP A 435 -40.66 -42.98 -5.77
CA ASP A 435 -41.13 -43.46 -4.47
C ASP A 435 -40.18 -43.10 -3.32
N ASN A 436 -40.73 -42.97 -2.11
CA ASN A 436 -39.96 -42.62 -0.92
C ASN A 436 -38.98 -43.71 -0.45
N ASP A 437 -39.26 -44.99 -0.74
CA ASP A 437 -38.56 -46.12 -0.10
C ASP A 437 -37.51 -46.80 -0.99
N ALA A 438 -37.57 -46.57 -2.31
CA ALA A 438 -36.60 -47.10 -3.27
C ALA A 438 -36.18 -45.95 -4.18
N GLY A 439 -34.90 -45.59 -4.20
CA GLY A 439 -34.36 -44.53 -5.07
C GLY A 439 -34.43 -44.80 -6.58
N ALA A 440 -35.34 -45.68 -7.03
CA ALA A 440 -35.62 -45.98 -8.43
C ALA A 440 -36.77 -45.09 -8.92
N VAL A 441 -36.51 -44.35 -10.00
CA VAL A 441 -37.48 -43.42 -10.59
C VAL A 441 -38.47 -44.21 -11.47
N GLU A 442 -39.78 -44.12 -11.21
CA GLU A 442 -40.81 -44.87 -11.95
C GLU A 442 -41.11 -44.27 -13.34
N SER A 443 -41.07 -42.94 -13.45
CA SER A 443 -41.26 -42.24 -14.72
C SER A 443 -40.40 -41.00 -14.80
N VAL A 444 -39.65 -40.85 -15.91
CA VAL A 444 -38.82 -39.68 -16.21
C VAL A 444 -39.20 -39.14 -17.57
N GLN A 445 -39.53 -37.85 -17.64
CA GLN A 445 -39.76 -37.13 -18.88
C GLN A 445 -38.66 -36.08 -19.08
N LYS A 446 -38.03 -36.08 -20.26
CA LYS A 446 -37.05 -35.07 -20.63
C LYS A 446 -37.73 -33.75 -20.94
N LEU A 447 -37.15 -32.67 -20.43
CA LEU A 447 -37.58 -31.30 -20.66
C LEU A 447 -36.69 -30.65 -21.71
N ASP A 448 -37.30 -30.15 -22.80
CA ASP A 448 -36.63 -29.22 -23.70
C ASP A 448 -36.84 -27.80 -23.16
N LEU A 449 -35.84 -27.28 -22.45
CA LEU A 449 -35.89 -25.96 -21.82
C LEU A 449 -35.92 -24.79 -22.83
N LEU A 450 -35.68 -25.05 -24.12
CA LEU A 450 -35.72 -24.02 -25.17
C LEU A 450 -37.10 -23.90 -25.82
N LYS A 451 -38.04 -24.77 -25.46
CA LYS A 451 -39.39 -24.81 -26.04
C LYS A 451 -40.44 -24.84 -24.93
N ASP A 452 -41.65 -24.40 -25.27
CA ASP A 452 -42.83 -24.61 -24.42
C ASP A 452 -43.19 -26.10 -24.38
N THR A 453 -42.56 -26.81 -23.45
CA THR A 453 -42.78 -28.25 -23.23
C THR A 453 -43.89 -28.43 -22.20
N LYS A 454 -45.02 -29.02 -22.62
CA LYS A 454 -46.11 -29.41 -21.71
C LYS A 454 -45.93 -30.86 -21.29
N VAL A 455 -45.92 -31.08 -19.97
CA VAL A 455 -45.66 -32.38 -19.35
C VAL A 455 -46.80 -32.68 -18.39
N SER A 456 -47.39 -33.88 -18.48
CA SER A 456 -48.42 -34.35 -17.56
C SER A 456 -47.86 -35.47 -16.69
N LEU A 457 -47.95 -35.31 -15.38
CA LEU A 457 -47.44 -36.23 -14.36
C LEU A 457 -48.56 -36.52 -13.35
N SER A 458 -48.63 -37.75 -12.85
CA SER A 458 -49.63 -38.18 -11.86
C SER A 458 -48.94 -38.92 -10.72
N ALA A 459 -49.02 -38.39 -9.51
CA ALA A 459 -48.38 -38.95 -8.32
C ALA A 459 -49.43 -39.31 -7.26
N ASN A 460 -49.14 -40.34 -6.46
CA ASN A 460 -49.92 -40.67 -5.26
C ASN A 460 -49.27 -40.07 -3.98
N HIS A 461 -49.84 -40.35 -2.80
CA HIS A 461 -49.38 -39.80 -1.52
C HIS A 461 -48.03 -40.35 -1.01
N LEU A 462 -47.50 -41.40 -1.61
CA LEU A 462 -46.20 -42.01 -1.28
C LEU A 462 -45.06 -41.54 -2.19
N GLN A 463 -45.40 -40.78 -3.23
CA GLN A 463 -44.52 -40.41 -4.32
C GLN A 463 -44.10 -38.94 -4.27
N LYS A 464 -42.85 -38.65 -4.67
CA LYS A 464 -42.28 -37.31 -4.76
C LYS A 464 -42.04 -36.90 -6.20
N LEU A 465 -42.24 -35.61 -6.48
CA LEU A 465 -41.81 -34.99 -7.72
C LEU A 465 -40.30 -34.74 -7.66
N CYS A 466 -39.57 -35.20 -8.67
CA CYS A 466 -38.15 -34.96 -8.83
C CYS A 466 -37.89 -34.15 -10.09
N LEU A 467 -37.12 -33.08 -9.94
CA LEU A 467 -36.53 -32.33 -11.04
C LEU A 467 -35.02 -32.51 -10.97
N SER A 468 -34.43 -32.99 -12.05
CA SER A 468 -32.97 -33.08 -12.21
C SER A 468 -32.54 -32.30 -13.45
N PHE A 469 -31.34 -31.75 -13.41
CA PHE A 469 -30.72 -31.09 -14.54
C PHE A 469 -29.21 -31.10 -14.35
N GLN A 470 -28.48 -30.92 -15.44
CA GLN A 470 -27.04 -30.81 -15.45
C GLN A 470 -26.64 -29.36 -15.71
N LEU A 471 -25.70 -28.85 -14.91
CA LEU A 471 -25.08 -27.57 -15.14
C LEU A 471 -23.72 -27.78 -15.81
N THR A 472 -23.49 -27.04 -16.89
CA THR A 472 -22.23 -27.08 -17.66
C THR A 472 -21.64 -25.69 -17.79
N THR A 473 -20.33 -25.60 -17.61
CA THR A 473 -19.55 -24.37 -17.76
C THR A 473 -19.33 -24.01 -19.24
N PRO A 474 -18.80 -22.81 -19.56
CA PRO A 474 -18.46 -22.44 -20.94
C PRO A 474 -17.45 -23.39 -21.61
N LEU A 475 -16.60 -24.08 -20.84
CA LEU A 475 -15.68 -25.10 -21.34
C LEU A 475 -16.31 -26.51 -21.41
N GLY A 476 -17.59 -26.66 -21.06
CA GLY A 476 -18.33 -27.91 -21.13
C GLY A 476 -18.15 -28.82 -19.92
N HIS A 477 -17.50 -28.35 -18.85
CA HIS A 477 -17.33 -29.13 -17.62
C HIS A 477 -18.62 -29.13 -16.79
N THR A 478 -18.96 -30.28 -16.25
CA THR A 478 -20.19 -30.45 -15.46
C THR A 478 -19.89 -30.21 -13.99
N PHE A 479 -20.72 -29.45 -13.29
CA PHE A 479 -20.49 -29.16 -11.87
C PHE A 479 -21.78 -29.23 -11.04
N LYS A 480 -21.59 -29.37 -9.72
CA LYS A 480 -22.67 -29.25 -8.73
C LYS A 480 -22.53 -27.89 -8.05
N PRO A 481 -23.57 -27.04 -8.08
CA PRO A 481 -23.51 -25.74 -7.43
C PRO A 481 -23.50 -25.96 -5.90
N HIS A 482 -22.77 -25.12 -5.18
CA HIS A 482 -22.87 -25.06 -3.73
C HIS A 482 -24.19 -24.36 -3.39
N GLN A 483 -25.13 -25.09 -2.80
CA GLN A 483 -26.38 -24.51 -2.32
C GLN A 483 -26.14 -24.02 -0.90
N ILE A 484 -26.22 -22.70 -0.70
CA ILE A 484 -26.33 -22.11 0.64
C ILE A 484 -27.83 -22.04 0.89
N GLU A 485 -28.33 -22.82 1.84
CA GLU A 485 -29.69 -22.62 2.35
C GLU A 485 -29.72 -21.26 3.04
N ALA A 486 -30.49 -20.33 2.46
CA ALA A 486 -30.71 -18.98 2.99
C ALA A 486 -31.94 -18.95 3.88
#